data_AF-A0A453KLN2-F1
#
_entry.id   AF-A0A453KLN2-F1
#
_cell.length_a   1.000
_cell.length_b   1.000
_cell.length_c   1.000
_cell.angle_alpha   90.00
_cell.angle_beta   90.00
_cell.angle_gamma   90.00
#
_symmetry.space_group_name_H-M   'P 1'
#
loop_
_entity.id
_entity.type
_entity.pdbx_description
1 polymer ?
#
loop_
_entity_poly.entity_id
_entity_poly.type
_entity_poly.pdbx_seq_one_letter_code
_entity_poly.pdbx_strand_id
1 'polypeptide(L)'
;MSCLVHRDLKPHNILLDYNMSPKITDFGSARTLSSDIAEGCTSRVVGTSGYKAPEYASRGVYSTKTDVFSFGVLVLVIISGRKNTILEKQEDTVGDLVRDAWHMWKDQRLHELVDPLLGDRYEVAEIKRCAQVALLCAQEDPADRPAMTGVAAMLNSESISLPMEPKQPSALIHGCTDRETTSTYIGQSSRTIDITITSSAPMSTRVRIILDPEV
;
A
#
# COMPACT_ATOMS: atom_id res chain seq x y z
N MET A 1 6.91 -24.50 -7.45
CA MET A 1 5.68 -23.68 -7.42
C MET A 1 6.00 -22.39 -8.16
N SER A 2 5.25 -22.05 -9.21
CA SER A 2 5.45 -20.78 -9.92
C SER A 2 4.78 -19.65 -9.15
N CYS A 3 5.33 -18.44 -9.25
CA CYS A 3 4.74 -17.27 -8.61
C CYS A 3 4.08 -16.37 -9.65
N LEU A 4 2.88 -15.85 -9.36
CA LEU A 4 2.19 -14.89 -10.22
C LEU A 4 2.36 -13.49 -9.62
N VAL A 5 2.97 -12.58 -10.38
CA VAL A 5 3.13 -11.16 -10.02
C VAL A 5 2.08 -10.34 -10.76
N HIS A 6 1.24 -9.61 -10.05
CA HIS A 6 0.09 -8.86 -10.58
C HIS A 6 0.51 -7.58 -11.33
N ARG A 7 1.42 -6.79 -10.76
CA ARG A 7 1.99 -5.53 -11.31
C ARG A 7 1.01 -4.38 -11.54
N ASP A 8 -0.21 -4.46 -11.00
CA ASP A 8 -1.20 -3.37 -11.03
C ASP A 8 -2.18 -3.46 -9.84
N LEU A 9 -1.67 -3.77 -8.65
CA LEU A 9 -2.50 -3.73 -7.44
C LEU A 9 -2.82 -2.28 -7.07
N LYS A 10 -4.12 -1.98 -6.98
CA LYS A 10 -4.69 -0.66 -6.68
C LYS A 10 -6.14 -0.81 -6.21
N PRO A 11 -6.77 0.21 -5.58
CA PRO A 11 -8.13 0.10 -5.07
C PRO A 11 -9.15 -0.39 -6.11
N HIS A 12 -9.06 0.12 -7.36
CA HIS A 12 -9.95 -0.27 -8.45
C HIS A 12 -9.88 -1.76 -8.84
N ASN A 13 -8.77 -2.43 -8.51
CA ASN A 13 -8.55 -3.84 -8.80
C ASN A 13 -8.84 -4.73 -7.57
N ILE A 14 -9.41 -4.16 -6.51
CA ILE A 14 -9.92 -4.88 -5.34
C ILE A 14 -11.45 -4.75 -5.34
N LEU A 15 -12.12 -5.82 -5.76
CA LEU A 15 -13.58 -5.89 -5.70
C LEU A 15 -14.01 -6.39 -4.33
N LEU A 16 -15.22 -6.05 -3.92
CA LEU A 16 -15.83 -6.53 -2.69
C LEU A 16 -17.06 -7.33 -3.04
N ASP A 17 -17.19 -8.52 -2.46
CA ASP A 17 -18.41 -9.32 -2.61
C ASP A 17 -19.48 -8.90 -1.59
N TYR A 18 -20.61 -9.61 -1.60
CA TYR A 18 -21.75 -9.31 -0.74
C TYR A 18 -21.44 -9.42 0.77
N ASN A 19 -20.40 -10.16 1.14
CA ASN A 19 -19.92 -10.27 2.53
C ASN A 19 -18.80 -9.28 2.83
N MET A 20 -18.63 -8.25 1.99
CA MET A 20 -17.54 -7.28 2.07
C MET A 20 -16.13 -7.88 1.91
N SER A 21 -16.01 -9.16 1.54
CA SER A 21 -14.70 -9.82 1.38
C SER A 21 -14.01 -9.37 0.09
N PRO A 22 -12.70 -9.04 0.11
CA PRO A 22 -12.02 -8.54 -1.08
C PRO A 22 -11.75 -9.66 -2.08
N LYS A 23 -11.67 -9.30 -3.35
CA LYS A 23 -11.22 -10.16 -4.44
C LYS A 23 -10.33 -9.34 -5.36
N ILE A 24 -9.12 -9.84 -5.58
CA ILE A 24 -8.18 -9.24 -6.53
C ILE A 24 -8.69 -9.57 -7.95
N THR A 25 -8.73 -8.56 -8.81
CA THR A 25 -9.14 -8.68 -10.21
C THR A 25 -8.11 -8.03 -11.14
N ASP A 26 -8.34 -8.12 -12.45
CA ASP A 26 -7.52 -7.53 -13.52
C ASP A 26 -6.07 -8.06 -13.59
N PHE A 27 -5.97 -9.34 -13.91
CA PHE A 27 -4.69 -10.03 -14.15
C PHE A 27 -4.11 -9.77 -15.55
N GLY A 28 -4.62 -8.79 -16.33
CA GLY A 28 -4.12 -8.51 -17.68
C GLY A 28 -2.64 -8.07 -17.70
N SER A 29 -2.19 -7.47 -16.60
CA SER A 29 -0.80 -7.07 -16.37
C SER A 29 0.05 -8.15 -15.71
N ALA A 30 -0.54 -9.26 -15.27
CA ALA A 30 0.14 -10.24 -14.44
C ALA A 30 1.16 -11.08 -15.23
N ARG A 31 2.23 -11.53 -14.57
CA ARG A 31 3.27 -12.38 -15.16
C ARG A 31 3.69 -13.49 -14.21
N THR A 32 3.91 -14.67 -14.78
CA THR A 32 4.39 -15.83 -14.05
C THR A 32 5.92 -15.81 -14.00
N LEU A 33 6.48 -15.95 -12.80
CA LEU A 33 7.88 -16.27 -12.57
C LEU A 33 8.01 -17.78 -12.33
N SER A 34 8.95 -18.39 -13.03
CA SER A 34 9.37 -19.77 -12.78
C SER A 34 9.96 -19.90 -11.38
N SER A 35 9.91 -21.10 -10.79
CA SER A 35 10.37 -21.33 -9.40
C SER A 35 11.82 -20.93 -9.15
N ASP A 36 12.65 -20.94 -10.20
CA ASP A 36 14.09 -20.76 -10.10
C ASP A 36 14.50 -19.30 -10.35
N ILE A 37 13.53 -18.43 -10.61
CA ILE A 37 13.74 -17.03 -10.99
C ILE A 37 13.14 -16.13 -9.90
N ALA A 38 14.01 -15.39 -9.21
CA ALA A 38 13.60 -14.46 -8.15
C ALA A 38 12.95 -13.17 -8.70
N GLU A 39 13.36 -12.73 -9.89
CA GLU A 39 12.87 -11.51 -10.54
C GLU A 39 12.84 -11.65 -12.06
N GLY A 40 11.89 -10.98 -12.70
CA GLY A 40 11.81 -10.84 -14.16
C GLY A 40 12.11 -9.40 -14.59
N CYS A 41 12.41 -9.22 -15.87
CA CYS A 41 12.60 -7.89 -16.47
C CYS A 41 11.69 -7.74 -17.70
N THR A 42 11.23 -6.52 -17.97
CA THR A 42 10.44 -6.20 -19.14
C THR A 42 10.75 -4.80 -19.68
N SER A 43 10.72 -4.63 -20.99
CA SER A 43 10.79 -3.30 -21.62
C SER A 43 9.47 -2.53 -21.54
N ARG A 44 8.35 -3.22 -21.26
CA ARG A 44 7.01 -2.60 -21.21
C ARG A 44 6.53 -2.52 -19.77
N VAL A 45 6.79 -1.38 -19.13
CA VAL A 45 6.24 -1.03 -17.83
C VAL A 45 4.75 -0.70 -17.98
N VAL A 46 3.90 -1.48 -17.32
CA VAL A 46 2.44 -1.28 -17.27
C VAL A 46 1.98 -1.03 -15.83
N GLY A 47 0.71 -0.68 -15.64
CA GLY A 47 0.09 -0.43 -14.34
C GLY A 47 -0.09 1.05 -14.01
N THR A 48 -0.60 1.33 -12.83
CA THR A 48 -1.06 2.66 -12.43
C THR A 48 0.03 3.46 -11.71
N SER A 49 0.25 4.72 -12.11
CA SER A 49 1.24 5.59 -11.44
C SER A 49 0.88 5.79 -9.96
N GLY A 50 1.87 5.97 -9.10
CA GLY A 50 1.70 6.02 -7.64
C GLY A 50 1.65 4.65 -6.95
N TYR A 51 1.36 3.55 -7.67
CA TYR A 51 1.36 2.19 -7.11
C TYR A 51 2.53 1.33 -7.60
N LYS A 52 3.25 1.77 -8.63
CA LYS A 52 4.39 1.03 -9.18
C LYS A 52 5.58 1.13 -8.24
N ALA A 53 6.21 0.00 -7.95
CA ALA A 53 7.46 -0.02 -7.21
C ALA A 53 8.57 0.72 -7.98
N PRO A 54 9.50 1.41 -7.29
CA PRO A 54 10.56 2.21 -7.92
C PRO A 54 11.40 1.42 -8.93
N GLU A 55 11.81 0.19 -8.60
CA GLU A 55 12.61 -0.69 -9.46
C GLU A 55 11.85 -1.11 -10.72
N TYR A 56 10.53 -1.26 -10.62
CA TYR A 56 9.68 -1.62 -11.75
C TYR A 56 9.42 -0.41 -12.64
N ALA A 57 9.15 0.76 -12.06
CA ALA A 57 8.93 1.99 -12.80
C ALA A 57 10.18 2.44 -13.57
N SER A 58 11.36 2.36 -12.95
CA SER A 58 12.62 2.85 -13.53
C SER A 58 13.32 1.84 -14.43
N ARG A 59 13.33 0.55 -14.07
CA ARG A 59 14.13 -0.47 -14.76
C ARG A 59 13.31 -1.61 -15.38
N GLY A 60 11.99 -1.62 -15.18
CA GLY A 60 11.13 -2.71 -15.64
C GLY A 60 11.37 -4.04 -14.91
N VAL A 61 12.08 -4.02 -13.78
CA VAL A 61 12.33 -5.19 -12.94
C VAL A 61 11.11 -5.46 -12.09
N TYR A 62 10.58 -6.68 -12.13
CA TYR A 62 9.42 -7.08 -11.35
C TYR A 62 9.66 -8.38 -10.59
N SER A 63 9.14 -8.44 -9.37
CA SER A 63 9.15 -9.63 -8.53
C SER A 63 7.91 -9.61 -7.63
N THR A 64 7.78 -10.58 -6.73
CA THR A 64 6.76 -10.54 -5.69
C THR A 64 6.85 -9.28 -4.84
N LYS A 65 8.04 -8.71 -4.66
CA LYS A 65 8.26 -7.47 -3.91
C LYS A 65 7.67 -6.25 -4.60
N THR A 66 7.44 -6.30 -5.91
CA THR A 66 6.75 -5.24 -6.64
C THR A 66 5.30 -5.13 -6.18
N ASP A 67 4.61 -6.27 -6.03
CA ASP A 67 3.23 -6.29 -5.52
C ASP A 67 3.16 -5.94 -4.02
N VAL A 68 4.19 -6.29 -3.24
CA VAL A 68 4.31 -5.86 -1.82
C VAL A 68 4.32 -4.34 -1.73
N PHE A 69 5.10 -3.66 -2.58
CA PHE A 69 5.12 -2.19 -2.62
C PHE A 69 3.73 -1.62 -2.94
N SER A 70 3.10 -2.12 -4.01
CA SER A 70 1.76 -1.70 -4.40
C SER A 70 0.73 -1.92 -3.29
N PHE A 71 0.84 -3.02 -2.54
CA PHE A 71 0.01 -3.29 -1.36
C PHE A 71 0.25 -2.27 -0.24
N GLY A 72 1.50 -1.90 0.04
CA GLY A 72 1.82 -0.86 1.02
C GLY A 72 1.15 0.47 0.69
N VAL A 73 1.28 0.92 -0.57
CA VAL A 73 0.60 2.14 -1.04
C VAL A 73 -0.92 2.00 -0.93
N LEU A 74 -1.48 0.85 -1.36
CA LEU A 74 -2.92 0.59 -1.27
C LEU A 74 -3.44 0.76 0.17
N VAL A 75 -2.76 0.20 1.17
CA VAL A 75 -3.16 0.34 2.58
C VAL A 75 -3.09 1.80 3.04
N LEU A 76 -2.05 2.55 2.69
CA LEU A 76 -1.97 3.99 3.03
C LEU A 76 -3.10 4.80 2.38
N VAL A 77 -3.45 4.49 1.13
CA VAL A 77 -4.59 5.11 0.43
C VAL A 77 -5.90 4.80 1.15
N ILE A 78 -6.09 3.58 1.63
CA ILE A 78 -7.28 3.18 2.39
C ILE A 78 -7.37 3.94 3.73
N ILE A 79 -6.26 4.01 4.47
CA ILE A 79 -6.22 4.71 5.77
C ILE A 79 -6.50 6.20 5.61
N SER A 80 -5.95 6.82 4.56
CA SER A 80 -5.95 8.28 4.41
C SER A 80 -7.05 8.86 3.53
N GLY A 81 -7.67 8.04 2.68
CA GLY A 81 -8.57 8.53 1.63
C GLY A 81 -7.85 9.37 0.55
N ARG A 82 -6.52 9.49 0.62
CA ARG A 82 -5.70 10.32 -0.28
C ARG A 82 -5.09 9.46 -1.39
N LYS A 83 -4.88 10.05 -2.56
CA LYS A 83 -4.11 9.43 -3.63
C LYS A 83 -2.60 9.57 -3.35
N ASN A 84 -1.82 8.58 -3.79
CA ASN A 84 -0.36 8.70 -3.84
C ASN A 84 0.06 9.28 -5.19
N THR A 85 0.69 10.45 -5.19
CA THR A 85 1.11 11.19 -6.38
C THR A 85 2.63 11.19 -6.47
N ILE A 86 3.16 10.77 -7.62
CA ILE A 86 4.60 10.83 -7.90
C ILE A 86 4.96 12.26 -8.34
N LEU A 87 5.85 12.92 -7.58
CA LEU A 87 6.35 14.24 -7.93
C LEU A 87 7.54 14.13 -8.92
N GLU A 88 7.24 13.84 -10.18
CA GLU A 88 8.25 13.56 -11.23
C GLU A 88 9.37 14.62 -11.34
N LYS A 89 9.04 15.89 -11.10
CA LYS A 89 10.00 17.01 -11.17
C LYS A 89 11.01 17.05 -10.01
N GLN A 90 10.83 16.22 -8.98
CA GLN A 90 11.63 16.26 -7.75
C GLN A 90 12.37 14.94 -7.48
N GLU A 91 12.52 14.09 -8.52
CA GLU A 91 13.07 12.73 -8.42
C GLU A 91 12.34 11.85 -7.38
N ASP A 92 11.05 12.08 -7.20
CA ASP A 92 10.25 11.28 -6.28
C ASP A 92 10.01 9.89 -6.85
N THR A 93 10.35 8.87 -6.07
CA THR A 93 10.23 7.46 -6.48
C THR A 93 9.10 6.74 -5.75
N VAL A 94 8.71 7.20 -4.56
CA VAL A 94 7.70 6.54 -3.71
C VAL A 94 6.36 7.25 -3.69
N GLY A 95 6.34 8.56 -3.92
CA GLY A 95 5.14 9.38 -3.88
C GLY A 95 4.95 10.16 -2.58
N ASP A 96 4.19 11.25 -2.69
CA ASP A 96 3.88 12.20 -1.62
C ASP A 96 3.25 11.54 -0.37
N LEU A 97 2.27 10.66 -0.56
CA LEU A 97 1.54 10.01 0.53
C LEU A 97 2.46 9.10 1.34
N VAL A 98 3.34 8.34 0.69
CA VAL A 98 4.30 7.47 1.38
C VAL A 98 5.25 8.29 2.24
N ARG A 99 5.72 9.43 1.70
CA ARG A 99 6.63 10.34 2.37
C ARG A 99 5.99 11.02 3.58
N ASP A 100 4.79 11.58 3.39
CA ASP A 100 4.01 12.21 4.46
C ASP A 100 3.72 11.20 5.57
N ALA A 101 3.26 10.00 5.22
CA ALA A 101 2.97 8.94 6.18
C ALA A 101 4.21 8.54 6.98
N TRP A 102 5.40 8.49 6.33
CA TRP A 102 6.65 8.20 7.03
C TRP A 102 7.01 9.30 8.04
N HIS A 103 6.88 10.58 7.67
CA HIS A 103 7.12 11.70 8.58
C HIS A 103 6.14 11.69 9.76
N MET A 104 4.85 11.47 9.49
CA MET A 104 3.83 11.34 10.54
C MET A 104 4.10 10.14 11.46
N TRP A 105 4.57 9.01 10.93
CA TRP A 105 4.97 7.86 11.74
C TRP A 105 6.18 8.17 12.62
N LYS A 106 7.23 8.76 12.06
CA LYS A 106 8.43 9.15 12.79
C LYS A 106 8.12 10.13 13.92
N ASP A 107 7.24 11.10 13.66
CA ASP A 107 6.86 12.13 14.62
C ASP A 107 5.75 11.69 15.59
N GLN A 108 5.32 10.42 15.56
CA GLN A 108 4.22 9.89 16.38
C GLN A 108 2.86 10.57 16.15
N ARG A 109 2.66 11.10 14.94
CA ARG A 109 1.49 11.86 14.46
C ARG A 109 0.63 11.10 13.45
N LEU A 110 0.72 9.77 13.40
CA LEU A 110 -0.05 8.93 12.45
C LEU A 110 -1.57 9.11 12.50
N HIS A 111 -2.13 9.61 13.60
CA HIS A 111 -3.55 9.91 13.69
C HIS A 111 -3.98 10.99 12.68
N GLU A 112 -3.07 11.88 12.27
CA GLU A 112 -3.32 12.91 11.24
C GLU A 112 -3.39 12.34 9.82
N LEU A 113 -2.92 11.11 9.61
CA LEU A 113 -3.01 10.43 8.32
C LEU A 113 -4.44 9.98 8.03
N VAL A 114 -5.25 9.73 9.07
CA VAL A 114 -6.53 9.03 8.96
C VAL A 114 -7.58 9.90 8.25
N ASP A 115 -8.32 9.30 7.32
CA ASP A 115 -9.43 9.95 6.65
C ASP A 115 -10.46 10.46 7.69
N PRO A 116 -10.76 11.77 7.74
CA PRO A 116 -11.77 12.32 8.63
C PRO A 116 -13.14 11.65 8.51
N LEU A 117 -13.47 11.05 7.36
CA LEU A 117 -14.72 10.31 7.13
C LEU A 117 -14.82 9.02 7.95
N LEU A 118 -13.70 8.49 8.46
CA LEU A 118 -13.69 7.33 9.36
C LEU A 118 -14.27 7.67 10.74
N GLY A 119 -14.25 8.94 11.16
CA GLY A 119 -14.73 9.37 12.49
C GLY A 119 -14.05 8.58 13.62
N ASP A 120 -14.78 8.26 14.68
CA ASP A 120 -14.25 7.47 15.82
C ASP A 120 -14.41 5.94 15.63
N ARG A 121 -14.58 5.46 14.39
CA ARG A 121 -14.98 4.07 14.10
C ARG A 121 -13.81 3.11 13.89
N TYR A 122 -12.66 3.40 14.49
CA TYR A 122 -11.46 2.59 14.36
C TYR A 122 -10.67 2.55 15.67
N GLU A 123 -9.91 1.47 15.86
CA GLU A 123 -8.95 1.40 16.95
C GLU A 123 -7.62 2.07 16.53
N VAL A 124 -7.17 3.04 17.31
CA VAL A 124 -5.93 3.79 17.03
C VAL A 124 -4.71 2.85 16.95
N ALA A 125 -4.67 1.81 17.77
CA ALA A 125 -3.60 0.82 17.75
C ALA A 125 -3.57 0.02 16.44
N GLU A 126 -4.74 -0.36 15.91
CA GLU A 126 -4.85 -1.06 14.63
C GLU A 126 -4.39 -0.18 13.47
N ILE A 127 -4.82 1.10 13.43
CA ILE A 127 -4.38 2.03 12.39
C ILE A 127 -2.86 2.25 12.44
N LYS A 128 -2.29 2.43 13.64
CA LYS A 128 -0.84 2.57 13.80
C LYS A 128 -0.09 1.35 13.28
N ARG A 129 -0.59 0.14 13.60
CA ARG A 129 -0.02 -1.12 13.12
C ARG A 129 -0.13 -1.23 11.60
N CYS A 130 -1.31 -1.01 11.03
CA CYS A 130 -1.55 -1.07 9.58
C CYS A 130 -0.69 -0.06 8.82
N ALA A 131 -0.58 1.18 9.30
CA ALA A 131 0.27 2.20 8.70
C ALA A 131 1.76 1.83 8.78
N GLN A 132 2.24 1.31 9.91
CA GLN A 132 3.63 0.87 10.03
C GLN A 132 3.94 -0.32 9.10
N VAL A 133 3.06 -1.32 9.02
CA VAL A 133 3.20 -2.44 8.07
C VAL A 133 3.20 -1.92 6.62
N ALA A 134 2.31 -0.98 6.30
CA ALA A 134 2.25 -0.39 4.98
C ALA A 134 3.54 0.36 4.60
N LEU A 135 4.15 1.08 5.55
CA LEU A 135 5.45 1.74 5.38
C LEU A 135 6.62 0.74 5.23
N LEU A 136 6.57 -0.42 5.90
CA LEU A 136 7.53 -1.52 5.67
C LEU A 136 7.36 -2.12 4.27
N CYS A 137 6.13 -2.19 3.77
CA CYS A 137 5.84 -2.69 2.43
C CYS A 137 6.27 -1.69 1.34
N ALA A 138 6.11 -0.39 1.58
CA ALA A 138 6.41 0.69 0.64
C ALA A 138 7.88 1.18 0.67
N GLN A 139 8.82 0.33 1.12
CA GLN A 139 10.25 0.65 1.09
C GLN A 139 10.79 0.77 -0.34
N GLU A 140 11.72 1.69 -0.57
CA GLU A 140 12.33 1.89 -1.89
C GLU A 140 13.10 0.65 -2.36
N ASP A 141 13.95 0.10 -1.50
CA ASP A 141 14.69 -1.13 -1.79
C ASP A 141 13.78 -2.36 -1.63
N PRO A 142 13.60 -3.20 -2.68
CA PRO A 142 12.87 -4.46 -2.59
C PRO A 142 13.38 -5.41 -1.50
N ALA A 143 14.66 -5.35 -1.13
CA ALA A 143 15.27 -6.18 -0.10
C ALA A 143 14.72 -5.88 1.30
N ASP A 144 14.35 -4.61 1.55
CA ASP A 144 13.83 -4.16 2.84
C ASP A 144 12.34 -4.48 3.03
N ARG A 145 11.64 -4.81 1.95
CA ARG A 145 10.22 -5.16 1.98
C ARG A 145 10.01 -6.55 2.59
N PRO A 146 9.06 -6.74 3.52
CA PRO A 146 8.71 -8.06 4.03
C PRO A 146 8.11 -8.95 2.93
N ALA A 147 8.14 -10.27 3.11
CA ALA A 147 7.33 -11.17 2.29
C ALA A 147 5.84 -11.05 2.67
N MET A 148 4.92 -11.29 1.74
CA MET A 148 3.46 -11.20 2.02
C MET A 148 3.00 -12.11 3.17
N THR A 149 3.68 -13.24 3.40
CA THR A 149 3.44 -14.09 4.57
C THR A 149 3.80 -13.39 5.88
N GLY A 150 4.92 -12.65 5.90
CA GLY A 150 5.31 -11.79 7.02
C GLY A 150 4.36 -10.61 7.20
N VAL A 151 3.91 -9.98 6.10
CA VAL A 151 2.88 -8.93 6.13
C VAL A 151 1.61 -9.43 6.80
N ALA A 152 1.10 -10.60 6.38
CA ALA A 152 -0.08 -11.20 6.98
C ALA A 152 0.13 -11.52 8.48
N ALA A 153 1.31 -12.02 8.87
CA ALA A 153 1.62 -12.28 10.27
C ALA A 153 1.64 -11.00 11.12
N MET A 154 2.24 -9.92 10.60
CA MET A 154 2.31 -8.63 11.29
C MET A 154 0.92 -8.01 11.47
N LEU A 155 0.08 -8.04 10.44
CA LEU A 155 -1.29 -7.52 10.50
C LEU A 155 -2.18 -8.30 11.49
N ASN A 156 -1.99 -9.62 11.59
CA ASN A 156 -2.74 -10.47 12.50
C ASN A 156 -2.17 -10.50 13.93
N SER A 157 -1.03 -9.84 14.19
CA SER A 157 -0.43 -9.83 15.52
C SER A 157 -1.22 -8.93 16.48
N GLU A 158 -1.44 -9.40 17.71
CA GLU A 158 -2.01 -8.55 18.77
C GLU A 158 -0.98 -7.55 19.34
N SER A 159 0.31 -7.77 19.04
CA SER A 159 1.39 -6.89 19.50
C SER A 159 1.33 -5.50 18.88
N ILE A 160 1.63 -4.49 19.69
CA ILE A 160 1.71 -3.08 19.27
C ILE A 160 3.07 -2.77 18.63
N SER A 161 4.13 -3.47 19.06
CA SER A 161 5.50 -3.24 18.59
C SER A 161 5.89 -4.25 17.51
N LEU A 162 6.08 -3.77 16.28
CA LEU A 162 6.70 -4.56 15.23
C LEU A 162 8.22 -4.57 15.40
N PRO A 163 8.91 -5.67 15.07
CA PRO A 163 10.36 -5.80 15.25
C PRO A 163 11.18 -4.96 14.26
N MET A 164 10.54 -4.28 13.31
CA MET A 164 11.20 -3.57 12.21
C MET A 164 10.66 -2.14 12.08
N GLU A 165 11.57 -1.22 11.83
CA GLU A 165 11.29 0.19 11.58
C GLU A 165 11.40 0.52 10.09
N PRO A 166 10.40 1.20 9.50
CA PRO A 166 10.49 1.72 8.13
C PRO A 166 11.67 2.69 7.96
N LYS A 167 12.53 2.43 6.96
CA LYS A 167 13.60 3.38 6.61
C LYS A 167 13.04 4.64 5.97
N GLN A 168 13.80 5.73 6.10
CA GLN A 168 13.47 7.02 5.53
C GLN A 168 13.45 6.96 4.00
N PRO A 169 12.38 7.45 3.33
CA PRO A 169 12.38 7.64 1.90
C PRO A 169 13.45 8.65 1.43
N SER A 170 14.01 8.43 0.24
CA SER A 170 15.00 9.29 -0.40
C SER A 170 14.51 10.73 -0.50
N ALA A 171 15.37 11.70 -0.19
CA ALA A 171 15.01 13.11 -0.18
C ALA A 171 14.67 13.61 -1.60
N LEU A 172 13.72 14.55 -1.68
CA LEU A 172 13.34 15.21 -2.92
C LEU A 172 14.36 16.28 -3.32
N ILE A 173 14.68 16.38 -4.62
CA ILE A 173 15.44 17.52 -5.13
C ILE A 173 14.54 18.75 -5.15
N HIS A 174 14.81 19.70 -4.26
CA HIS A 174 14.10 20.99 -4.23
C HIS A 174 14.62 21.89 -5.35
N GLY A 175 13.91 21.92 -6.48
CA GLY A 175 13.98 23.05 -7.40
C GLY A 175 13.34 24.26 -6.72
N CYS A 176 14.15 25.21 -6.25
CA CYS A 176 13.65 26.44 -5.65
C CYS A 176 12.78 27.20 -6.67
N THR A 177 11.46 27.14 -6.49
CA THR A 177 10.50 28.15 -6.96
C THR A 177 9.23 28.01 -6.14
N ASP A 178 9.01 28.98 -5.26
CA ASP A 178 7.72 29.25 -4.64
C ASP A 178 6.63 29.32 -5.69
N ARG A 179 5.52 28.62 -5.45
CA ARG A 179 4.16 29.09 -5.75
C ARG A 179 3.13 28.15 -5.15
N GLU A 180 2.39 28.70 -4.19
CA GLU A 180 1.10 28.22 -3.74
C GLU A 180 0.21 27.89 -4.95
N THR A 181 -0.45 26.73 -4.94
CA THR A 181 -1.64 26.53 -5.76
C THR A 181 -2.63 25.67 -4.99
N THR A 182 -3.59 26.36 -4.42
CA THR A 182 -4.84 25.84 -3.90
C THR A 182 -5.59 25.10 -5.01
N SER A 183 -5.99 23.86 -4.78
CA SER A 183 -6.98 23.18 -5.62
C SER A 183 -8.00 22.45 -4.75
N THR A 184 -9.10 23.14 -4.50
CA THR A 184 -10.40 22.55 -4.12
C THR A 184 -10.87 21.60 -5.23
N TYR A 185 -11.59 20.52 -4.91
CA TYR A 185 -12.85 20.08 -5.57
C TYR A 185 -13.34 18.72 -5.01
N ILE A 186 -14.47 18.83 -4.29
CA ILE A 186 -15.73 18.04 -4.31
C ILE A 186 -15.66 16.51 -4.34
N GLY A 187 -16.21 15.91 -3.28
CA GLY A 187 -16.27 14.47 -3.06
C GLY A 187 -17.43 13.72 -3.72
N GLN A 188 -17.36 12.39 -3.61
CA GLN A 188 -18.50 11.50 -3.73
C GLN A 188 -18.28 10.21 -2.91
N SER A 189 -19.17 10.06 -1.93
CA SER A 189 -19.73 8.89 -1.25
C SER A 189 -18.96 7.55 -1.18
N SER A 190 -18.71 7.19 0.08
CA SER A 190 -18.27 5.94 0.73
C SER A 190 -18.59 4.60 0.05
N ARG A 191 -17.69 3.62 0.24
CA ARG A 191 -18.03 2.26 0.69
C ARG A 191 -16.79 1.54 1.27
N THR A 192 -17.01 0.93 2.43
CA THR A 192 -16.16 0.03 3.24
C THR A 192 -15.31 -0.94 2.39
N ILE A 193 -14.12 -1.35 2.85
CA ILE A 193 -13.28 -2.38 2.21
C ILE A 193 -12.87 -3.39 3.29
N ASP A 194 -13.32 -4.66 3.24
CA ASP A 194 -12.64 -5.70 4.02
C ASP A 194 -11.44 -6.20 3.24
N ILE A 195 -10.35 -6.54 3.93
CA ILE A 195 -9.20 -7.23 3.33
C ILE A 195 -9.05 -8.62 3.97
N THR A 196 -9.33 -9.70 3.22
CA THR A 196 -9.05 -11.11 3.57
C THR A 196 -7.78 -11.57 2.84
N ILE A 197 -6.75 -11.94 3.59
CA ILE A 197 -5.52 -12.54 3.05
C ILE A 197 -5.56 -14.04 3.33
N THR A 198 -5.76 -14.86 2.30
CA THR A 198 -5.68 -16.33 2.42
C THR A 198 -4.28 -16.84 2.12
N SER A 199 -3.70 -17.56 3.08
CA SER A 199 -2.47 -18.36 2.96
C SER A 199 -2.82 -19.81 2.56
N SER A 200 -1.89 -20.56 1.96
CA SER A 200 -2.05 -21.97 1.61
C SER A 200 -2.00 -22.95 2.80
N ALA A 201 -1.85 -22.45 4.03
CA ALA A 201 -2.08 -23.20 5.25
C ALA A 201 -3.58 -23.23 5.62
N PRO A 202 -4.09 -24.22 6.38
CA PRO A 202 -5.53 -24.44 6.60
C PRO A 202 -6.21 -23.39 7.50
N MET A 203 -5.63 -22.20 7.68
CA MET A 203 -6.23 -21.13 8.47
C MET A 203 -6.49 -19.90 7.61
N SER A 204 -7.79 -19.65 7.37
CA SER A 204 -8.31 -18.42 6.78
C SER A 204 -8.63 -17.45 7.92
N THR A 205 -7.84 -16.39 8.08
CA THR A 205 -8.14 -15.34 9.07
C THR A 205 -8.90 -14.20 8.40
N ARG A 206 -10.05 -13.85 8.98
CA ARG A 206 -10.86 -12.70 8.59
C ARG A 206 -10.50 -11.53 9.51
N VAL A 207 -10.01 -10.43 8.95
CA VAL A 207 -10.04 -9.14 9.63
C VAL A 207 -11.39 -8.51 9.31
N ARG A 208 -12.23 -8.31 10.33
CA ARG A 208 -13.54 -7.65 10.21
C ARG A 208 -13.43 -6.25 10.80
N ILE A 209 -13.57 -5.23 9.98
CA ILE A 209 -13.86 -3.88 10.47
C ILE A 209 -15.38 -3.74 10.41
N ILE A 210 -16.04 -3.88 11.56
CA ILE A 210 -17.50 -3.86 11.65
C ILE A 210 -17.97 -2.42 11.68
N LEU A 211 -18.76 -2.00 10.67
CA LEU A 211 -19.67 -0.87 10.78
C LEU A 211 -21.09 -1.42 10.61
N ASP A 212 -21.82 -1.54 11.73
CA ASP A 212 -23.20 -2.01 11.70
C ASP A 212 -24.09 -1.05 10.91
N PRO A 213 -25.11 -1.56 10.18
CA PRO A 213 -26.08 -0.73 9.51
C PRO A 213 -27.12 -0.24 10.51
N GLU A 214 -27.25 1.10 10.57
CA GLU A 214 -28.32 1.88 11.20
C GLU A 214 -28.44 1.81 12.74
N VAL A 215 -28.12 2.94 13.38
CA VAL A 215 -29.13 3.87 13.94
C VAL A 215 -28.69 5.30 13.64
#